data_AF-A0A5C5UZA7-F1
#
_entry.id   AF-A0A5C5UZA7-F1
#
_cell.length_a   1.000
_cell.length_b   1.000
_cell.length_c   1.000
_cell.angle_alpha   90.00
_cell.angle_beta   90.00
_cell.angle_gamma   90.00
#
_symmetry.space_group_name_H-M   'P 1'
#
loop_
_entity.id
_entity.type
_entity.pdbx_description
1 polymer ?
#
loop_
_entity_poly.entity_id
_entity_poly.type
_entity_poly.pdbx_seq_one_letter_code
_entity_poly.pdbx_strand_id
1 'polypeptide(L)'
;MSTRVFACLSLLLASLPVVAAEPENRSPQQLPQPAAEQTDRAIRRAIRQLDSDTFAERREAADALRDAGAAAIAPLEEACRDGAGERVAQSIEILKSFAASEDRMVSAAAQQALQNIANGDNATAAKLAATATQSLRSAPGRLQLPDVRHRIGEQPGFGARRNFSMSTVRNNGREEMKVTDGDLEVVINKDPNGPIQVEWQAGGGEKQTAKADDLQQLREEHPEAAKLVEKYEARGLGALGGGMIGDNRFFAPMRMGGLPIPQPMMEMDEHFARMRAEHQRMVEQMRAQHEERMQEMRRLAPPVAPGIRPPQIERLRASTEQLRQRVENGQVDEATQAEIERLQRVLDELQLQFGR
;
A
#
# COMPACT_ATOMS: atom_id res chain seq x y z
N MET A 1 -65.86 -21.27 -57.26
CA MET A 1 -65.64 -21.52 -55.82
C MET A 1 -65.07 -20.24 -55.20
N SER A 2 -65.71 -19.79 -54.11
CA SER A 2 -65.33 -18.79 -53.09
C SER A 2 -64.60 -17.50 -53.52
N THR A 3 -65.23 -16.32 -53.63
CA THR A 3 -65.70 -15.36 -52.58
C THR A 3 -64.73 -15.03 -51.44
N ARG A 4 -64.32 -13.74 -51.33
CA ARG A 4 -64.41 -12.79 -50.17
C ARG A 4 -63.52 -11.55 -50.43
N VAL A 5 -64.03 -10.31 -50.59
CA VAL A 5 -64.60 -9.32 -49.62
C VAL A 5 -63.51 -8.54 -48.85
N PHE A 6 -63.57 -7.20 -48.92
CA PHE A 6 -63.29 -6.12 -47.92
C PHE A 6 -62.64 -4.89 -48.60
N ALA A 7 -63.40 -3.84 -48.92
CA ALA A 7 -63.78 -2.69 -48.07
C ALA A 7 -62.65 -1.64 -48.00
N CYS A 8 -62.78 -0.50 -48.67
CA CYS A 8 -63.44 0.72 -48.19
C CYS A 8 -62.72 1.41 -47.03
N LEU A 9 -62.63 2.74 -47.18
CA LEU A 9 -62.62 3.74 -46.12
C LEU A 9 -61.27 4.03 -45.43
N SER A 10 -60.64 5.16 -45.78
CA SER A 10 -60.88 6.42 -45.03
C SER A 10 -59.78 7.43 -45.35
N LEU A 11 -60.13 8.42 -46.18
CA LEU A 11 -59.47 9.71 -46.20
C LEU A 11 -59.61 10.35 -44.81
N LEU A 12 -58.49 10.62 -44.13
CA LEU A 12 -58.46 11.46 -42.94
C LEU A 12 -57.37 12.52 -43.14
N LEU A 13 -57.77 13.62 -43.78
CA LEU A 13 -57.07 14.90 -43.82
C LEU A 13 -57.14 15.50 -42.41
N ALA A 14 -56.07 15.33 -41.63
CA ALA A 14 -55.89 16.04 -40.37
C ALA A 14 -54.85 17.16 -40.59
N SER A 15 -55.32 18.38 -40.40
CA SER A 15 -54.54 19.63 -40.35
C SER A 15 -53.45 19.55 -39.28
N LEU A 16 -52.19 19.64 -39.68
CA LEU A 16 -51.07 19.83 -38.75
C LEU A 16 -50.84 21.33 -38.50
N PRO A 17 -50.68 21.77 -37.24
CA PRO A 17 -50.27 23.12 -36.93
C PRO A 17 -48.84 23.33 -37.43
N VAL A 18 -48.62 24.41 -38.17
CA VAL A 18 -47.29 24.92 -38.50
C VAL A 18 -46.65 25.37 -37.18
N VAL A 19 -45.88 24.49 -36.57
CA VAL A 19 -44.94 24.83 -35.50
C VAL A 19 -43.81 25.60 -36.16
N ALA A 20 -43.73 26.90 -35.87
CA ALA A 20 -42.58 27.72 -36.22
C ALA A 20 -41.35 27.12 -35.53
N ALA A 21 -40.48 26.49 -36.32
CA ALA A 21 -39.21 25.96 -35.85
C ALA A 21 -38.35 27.11 -35.34
N GLU A 22 -38.16 27.20 -34.03
CA GLU A 22 -37.06 27.94 -33.43
C GLU A 22 -35.75 27.46 -34.08
N PRO A 23 -34.81 28.36 -34.42
CA PRO A 23 -33.51 27.95 -34.93
C PRO A 23 -32.83 27.12 -33.83
N GLU A 24 -32.73 25.81 -34.06
CA GLU A 24 -31.91 24.91 -33.24
C GLU A 24 -30.54 25.58 -33.07
N ASN A 25 -30.27 26.00 -31.85
CA ASN A 25 -28.95 26.40 -31.39
C ASN A 25 -28.08 25.13 -31.40
N ARG A 26 -27.67 24.70 -32.59
CA ARG A 26 -26.71 23.61 -32.80
C ARG A 26 -25.38 24.11 -32.28
N SER A 27 -25.16 23.89 -30.99
CA SER A 27 -23.82 23.90 -30.40
C SER A 27 -22.89 23.19 -31.38
N PRO A 28 -21.81 23.85 -31.85
CA PRO A 28 -20.95 23.29 -32.87
C PRO A 28 -20.52 21.90 -32.44
N GLN A 29 -20.84 20.89 -33.27
CA GLN A 29 -20.46 19.51 -33.04
C GLN A 29 -18.93 19.47 -32.91
N GLN A 30 -18.48 19.32 -31.67
CA GLN A 30 -17.08 19.22 -31.34
C GLN A 30 -16.60 17.87 -31.89
N LEU A 31 -15.82 17.92 -32.97
CA LEU A 31 -15.23 16.72 -33.58
C LEU A 31 -14.51 15.91 -32.49
N PRO A 32 -14.68 14.58 -32.46
CA PRO A 32 -14.04 13.72 -31.48
C PRO A 32 -12.53 13.96 -31.55
N GLN A 33 -11.98 14.50 -30.47
CA GLN A 33 -10.55 14.70 -30.35
C GLN A 33 -9.86 13.33 -30.30
N PRO A 34 -8.66 13.19 -30.89
CA PRO A 34 -7.96 11.91 -30.90
C PRO A 34 -7.67 11.46 -29.46
N ALA A 35 -7.93 10.18 -29.16
CA ALA A 35 -7.83 9.62 -27.82
C ALA A 35 -6.46 9.90 -27.15
N ALA A 36 -5.37 9.96 -27.94
CA ALA A 36 -4.04 10.28 -27.46
C ALA A 36 -3.92 11.67 -26.82
N GLU A 37 -4.59 12.69 -27.38
CA GLU A 37 -4.59 14.04 -26.79
C GLU A 37 -5.37 14.08 -25.48
N GLN A 38 -6.43 13.27 -25.37
CA GLN A 38 -7.21 13.18 -24.14
C GLN A 38 -6.39 12.53 -23.03
N THR A 39 -5.63 11.48 -23.34
CA THR A 39 -4.69 10.85 -22.41
C THR A 39 -3.59 11.82 -21.97
N ASP A 40 -2.96 12.56 -22.89
CA ASP A 40 -1.92 13.54 -22.54
C ASP A 40 -2.47 14.63 -21.59
N ARG A 41 -3.66 15.16 -21.87
CA ARG A 41 -4.30 16.14 -20.98
C ARG A 41 -4.62 15.58 -19.60
N ALA A 42 -5.07 14.33 -19.52
CA ALA A 42 -5.33 13.65 -18.26
C ALA A 42 -4.04 13.49 -17.44
N ILE A 43 -2.94 13.04 -18.06
CA ILE A 43 -1.63 12.89 -17.42
C ILE A 43 -1.13 14.24 -16.87
N ARG A 44 -1.16 15.30 -17.69
CA ARG A 44 -0.73 16.65 -17.25
C ARG A 44 -1.58 17.17 -16.10
N ARG A 45 -2.89 16.86 -16.08
CA ARG A 45 -3.77 17.23 -14.97
C ARG A 45 -3.38 16.49 -13.69
N ALA A 46 -3.18 15.18 -13.77
CA ALA A 46 -2.79 14.37 -12.62
C ALA A 46 -1.43 14.84 -12.05
N ILE A 47 -0.44 15.15 -12.89
CA ILE A 47 0.85 15.70 -12.42
C ILE A 47 0.70 16.98 -11.59
N ARG A 48 -0.20 17.89 -11.99
CA ARG A 48 -0.49 19.11 -11.23
C ARG A 48 -1.24 18.85 -9.92
N GLN A 49 -1.88 17.70 -9.78
CA GLN A 49 -2.61 17.33 -8.56
C GLN A 49 -1.74 16.54 -7.57
N LEU A 50 -0.53 16.11 -7.97
CA LEU A 50 0.42 15.45 -7.08
C LEU A 50 0.86 16.34 -5.90
N ASP A 51 0.78 17.66 -6.03
CA ASP A 51 1.01 18.64 -4.96
C ASP A 51 -0.28 19.30 -4.46
N SER A 52 -1.45 18.68 -4.67
CA SER A 52 -2.68 19.16 -4.04
C SER A 52 -2.54 19.16 -2.51
N ASP A 53 -3.17 20.12 -1.83
CA ASP A 53 -3.25 20.16 -0.37
C ASP A 53 -4.05 18.98 0.20
N THR A 54 -4.95 18.41 -0.60
CA THR A 54 -5.81 17.30 -0.16
C THR A 54 -5.17 15.95 -0.46
N PHE A 55 -5.09 15.08 0.56
CA PHE A 55 -4.49 13.76 0.41
C PHE A 55 -5.25 12.88 -0.60
N ALA A 56 -6.58 12.99 -0.64
CA ALA A 56 -7.41 12.21 -1.55
C ALA A 56 -7.08 12.52 -3.03
N GLU A 57 -6.96 13.80 -3.40
CA GLU A 57 -6.61 14.18 -4.76
C GLU A 57 -5.18 13.78 -5.13
N ARG A 58 -4.21 13.90 -4.20
CA ARG A 58 -2.84 13.42 -4.45
C ARG A 58 -2.80 11.93 -4.73
N ARG A 59 -3.56 11.14 -3.96
CA ARG A 59 -3.64 9.69 -4.14
C ARG A 59 -4.29 9.33 -5.47
N GLU A 60 -5.44 9.92 -5.77
CA GLU A 60 -6.15 9.69 -7.04
C GLU A 60 -5.28 10.06 -8.24
N ALA A 61 -4.55 11.18 -8.16
CA ALA A 61 -3.59 11.59 -9.18
C ALA A 61 -2.45 10.59 -9.35
N ALA A 62 -1.87 10.09 -8.26
CA ALA A 62 -0.81 9.08 -8.31
C ALA A 62 -1.30 7.77 -8.93
N ASP A 63 -2.53 7.33 -8.59
CA ASP A 63 -3.15 6.12 -9.15
C ASP A 63 -3.43 6.30 -10.65
N ALA A 64 -4.00 7.43 -11.06
CA ALA A 64 -4.23 7.75 -12.47
C ALA A 64 -2.92 7.78 -13.30
N LEU A 65 -1.82 8.23 -12.70
CA LEU A 65 -0.50 8.21 -13.35
C LEU A 65 0.07 6.80 -13.48
N ARG A 66 -0.15 5.93 -12.48
CA ARG A 66 0.23 4.51 -12.57
C ARG A 66 -0.56 3.79 -13.66
N ASP A 67 -1.87 4.06 -13.75
CA ASP A 67 -2.76 3.48 -14.77
C ASP A 67 -2.37 3.91 -16.19
N ALA A 68 -1.86 5.14 -16.35
CA ALA A 68 -1.32 5.62 -17.62
C ALA A 68 -0.02 4.90 -18.06
N GLY A 69 0.67 4.23 -17.14
CA GLY A 69 1.84 3.41 -17.42
C GLY A 69 2.96 4.14 -18.17
N ALA A 70 3.42 3.55 -19.28
CA ALA A 70 4.52 4.07 -20.09
C ALA A 70 4.29 5.52 -20.57
N ALA A 71 3.04 5.91 -20.83
CA ALA A 71 2.71 7.24 -21.34
C ALA A 71 3.01 8.35 -20.29
N ALA A 72 3.03 8.01 -19.01
CA ALA A 72 3.31 8.97 -17.93
C ALA A 72 4.81 9.23 -17.70
N ILE A 73 5.72 8.37 -18.21
CA ILE A 73 7.15 8.43 -17.85
C ILE A 73 7.80 9.75 -18.28
N ALA A 74 7.66 10.14 -19.55
CA ALA A 74 8.28 11.38 -20.05
C ALA A 74 7.68 12.64 -19.40
N PRO A 75 6.35 12.77 -19.24
CA PRO A 75 5.76 13.88 -18.47
C PRO A 75 6.21 13.95 -17.01
N LEU A 76 6.38 12.80 -16.34
CA LEU A 76 6.90 12.74 -14.96
C LEU A 76 8.38 13.17 -14.91
N GLU A 77 9.18 12.77 -15.89
CA GLU A 77 10.57 13.21 -16.02
C GLU A 77 10.67 14.72 -16.15
N GLU A 78 9.85 15.31 -17.02
CA GLU A 78 9.78 16.76 -17.22
C GLU A 78 9.30 17.48 -15.95
N ALA A 79 8.29 16.95 -15.26
CA ALA A 79 7.80 17.50 -14.00
C ALA A 79 8.87 17.51 -12.88
N CYS A 80 9.81 16.56 -12.90
CA CYS A 80 10.94 16.53 -11.97
C CYS A 80 12.01 17.59 -12.28
N ARG A 81 12.13 18.05 -13.53
CA ARG A 81 13.09 19.10 -13.90
C ARG A 81 12.64 20.45 -13.37
N ASP A 82 11.38 20.81 -13.64
CA ASP A 82 10.83 22.14 -13.37
C ASP A 82 10.08 22.25 -12.03
N GLY A 83 9.79 21.10 -11.39
CA GLY A 83 9.01 21.03 -10.16
C GLY A 83 9.80 21.30 -8.88
N ALA A 84 9.06 21.46 -7.78
CA ALA A 84 9.62 21.56 -6.43
C ALA A 84 8.77 20.77 -5.42
N GLY A 85 9.38 20.40 -4.30
CA GLY A 85 8.69 19.84 -3.14
C GLY A 85 8.02 18.48 -3.40
N GLU A 86 6.77 18.37 -2.94
CA GLU A 86 6.00 17.12 -2.93
C GLU A 86 5.79 16.54 -4.33
N ARG A 87 5.56 17.39 -5.34
CA ARG A 87 5.37 16.94 -6.73
C ARG A 87 6.57 16.12 -7.21
N VAL A 88 7.79 16.61 -6.97
CA VAL A 88 9.04 15.93 -7.35
C VAL A 88 9.18 14.61 -6.59
N ALA A 89 8.95 14.62 -5.27
CA ALA A 89 9.07 13.42 -4.45
C ALA A 89 8.09 12.32 -4.91
N GLN A 90 6.82 12.68 -5.15
CA GLN A 90 5.80 11.74 -5.62
C GLN A 90 6.10 11.25 -7.04
N SER A 91 6.52 12.13 -7.96
CA SER A 91 6.91 11.72 -9.32
C SER A 91 8.07 10.70 -9.30
N ILE A 92 9.06 10.88 -8.42
CA ILE A 92 10.18 9.93 -8.28
C ILE A 92 9.72 8.59 -7.70
N GLU A 93 8.82 8.56 -6.71
CA GLU A 93 8.28 7.29 -6.20
C GLU A 93 7.43 6.55 -7.24
N ILE A 94 6.67 7.27 -8.09
CA ILE A 94 5.95 6.66 -9.21
C ILE A 94 6.95 6.08 -10.23
N LEU A 95 7.96 6.84 -10.65
CA LEU A 95 9.00 6.34 -11.56
C LEU A 95 9.76 5.14 -10.99
N LYS A 96 10.04 5.11 -9.69
CA LYS A 96 10.64 3.97 -9.00
C LYS A 96 9.75 2.73 -9.04
N SER A 97 8.43 2.90 -8.92
CA SER A 97 7.48 1.79 -9.08
C SER A 97 7.49 1.25 -10.53
N PHE A 98 7.56 2.11 -11.53
CA PHE A 98 7.71 1.69 -12.93
C PHE A 98 9.05 0.99 -13.19
N ALA A 99 10.14 1.49 -12.61
CA ALA A 99 11.46 0.88 -12.71
C ALA A 99 11.51 -0.54 -12.09
N ALA A 100 10.64 -0.84 -11.13
CA ALA A 100 10.46 -2.15 -10.53
C ALA A 100 9.45 -3.06 -11.25
N SER A 101 8.80 -2.57 -12.32
CA SER A 101 7.82 -3.33 -13.10
C SER A 101 8.43 -4.58 -13.77
N GLU A 102 7.63 -5.61 -13.97
CA GLU A 102 7.98 -6.80 -14.74
C GLU A 102 8.05 -6.53 -16.25
N ASP A 103 7.33 -5.51 -16.72
CA ASP A 103 7.41 -5.04 -18.10
C ASP A 103 8.80 -4.41 -18.33
N ARG A 104 9.63 -5.10 -19.10
CA ARG A 104 11.01 -4.69 -19.39
C ARG A 104 11.08 -3.34 -20.09
N MET A 105 10.12 -3.01 -20.96
CA MET A 105 10.12 -1.74 -21.68
C MET A 105 9.80 -0.59 -20.73
N VAL A 106 8.79 -0.75 -19.89
CA VAL A 106 8.43 0.24 -18.85
C VAL A 106 9.55 0.40 -17.83
N SER A 107 10.10 -0.71 -17.33
CA SER A 107 11.20 -0.72 -16.36
C SER A 107 12.43 -0.02 -16.90
N ALA A 108 12.86 -0.34 -18.13
CA ALA A 108 14.02 0.29 -18.76
C ALA A 108 13.81 1.80 -18.99
N ALA A 109 12.62 2.19 -19.49
CA ALA A 109 12.30 3.60 -19.71
C ALA A 109 12.30 4.41 -18.40
N ALA A 110 11.73 3.85 -17.32
CA ALA A 110 11.70 4.50 -16.02
C ALA A 110 13.08 4.58 -15.36
N GLN A 111 13.92 3.54 -15.49
CA GLN A 111 15.32 3.58 -15.05
C GLN A 111 16.12 4.66 -15.79
N GLN A 112 15.90 4.79 -17.11
CA GLN A 112 16.53 5.84 -17.89
C GLN A 112 16.07 7.23 -17.44
N ALA A 113 14.77 7.42 -17.21
CA ALA A 113 14.23 8.69 -16.70
C ALA A 113 14.81 9.05 -15.32
N LEU A 114 14.89 8.09 -14.38
CA LEU A 114 15.54 8.30 -13.08
C LEU A 114 17.02 8.67 -13.23
N GLN A 115 17.73 8.02 -14.15
CA GLN A 115 19.13 8.36 -14.44
C GLN A 115 19.27 9.77 -15.04
N ASN A 116 18.38 10.17 -15.95
CA ASN A 116 18.38 11.53 -16.51
C ASN A 116 18.14 12.57 -15.41
N ILE A 117 17.14 12.35 -14.54
CA ILE A 117 16.85 13.23 -13.40
C ILE A 117 18.04 13.31 -12.45
N ALA A 118 18.69 12.18 -12.16
CA ALA A 118 19.87 12.13 -11.28
C ALA A 118 21.06 12.96 -11.80
N ASN A 119 21.15 13.17 -13.12
CA ASN A 119 22.20 13.99 -13.75
C ASN A 119 21.71 15.39 -14.16
N GLY A 120 20.48 15.76 -13.80
CA GLY A 120 19.90 17.05 -14.16
C GLY A 120 20.27 18.20 -13.21
N ASP A 121 19.82 19.41 -13.57
CA ASP A 121 20.16 20.65 -12.85
C ASP A 121 19.37 20.84 -11.54
N ASN A 122 18.22 20.17 -11.38
CA ASN A 122 17.41 20.26 -10.17
C ASN A 122 18.02 19.40 -9.05
N ALA A 123 18.82 20.02 -8.18
CA ALA A 123 19.59 19.33 -7.14
C ALA A 123 18.74 18.44 -6.21
N THR A 124 17.53 18.87 -5.88
CA THR A 124 16.61 18.08 -5.03
C THR A 124 16.13 16.83 -5.77
N ALA A 125 15.65 16.99 -7.00
CA ALA A 125 15.22 15.88 -7.84
C ALA A 125 16.37 14.91 -8.11
N ALA A 126 17.56 15.44 -8.41
CA ALA A 126 18.76 14.66 -8.68
C ALA A 126 19.16 13.76 -7.51
N LYS A 127 19.17 14.31 -6.29
CA LYS A 127 19.48 13.54 -5.07
C LYS A 127 18.47 12.43 -4.80
N LEU A 128 17.18 12.72 -4.94
CA LEU A 128 16.11 11.74 -4.74
C LEU A 128 16.18 10.64 -5.79
N ALA A 129 16.38 10.98 -7.06
CA ALA A 129 16.50 10.02 -8.15
C ALA A 129 17.74 9.13 -8.01
N ALA A 130 18.89 9.69 -7.61
CA ALA A 130 20.09 8.90 -7.31
C ALA A 130 19.85 7.88 -6.18
N THR A 131 19.12 8.29 -5.14
CA THR A 131 18.75 7.42 -4.02
C THR A 131 17.81 6.30 -4.50
N ALA A 132 16.81 6.65 -5.33
CA ALA A 132 15.90 5.67 -5.93
C ALA A 132 16.66 4.65 -6.78
N THR A 133 17.55 5.08 -7.67
CA THR A 133 18.39 4.19 -8.49
C THR A 133 19.28 3.28 -7.64
N GLN A 134 19.87 3.80 -6.57
CA GLN A 134 20.67 2.98 -5.65
C GLN A 134 19.81 1.91 -4.96
N SER A 135 18.61 2.27 -4.50
CA SER A 135 17.70 1.31 -3.85
C SER A 135 17.28 0.17 -4.79
N LEU A 136 17.09 0.46 -6.09
CA LEU A 136 16.76 -0.54 -7.10
C LEU A 136 17.91 -1.53 -7.37
N ARG A 137 19.17 -1.10 -7.19
CA ARG A 137 20.35 -1.98 -7.29
C ARG A 137 20.51 -2.88 -6.09
N SER A 138 20.13 -2.39 -4.91
CA SER A 138 20.22 -3.12 -3.64
C SER A 138 19.02 -4.02 -3.35
N ALA A 139 18.03 -4.08 -4.26
CA ALA A 139 16.84 -4.91 -4.09
C ALA A 139 17.24 -6.39 -3.84
N PRO A 140 16.98 -6.92 -2.62
CA PRO A 140 17.42 -8.25 -2.22
C PRO A 140 16.66 -9.30 -3.03
N GLY A 141 17.38 -10.10 -3.82
CA GLY A 141 16.80 -11.15 -4.64
C GLY A 141 17.25 -11.16 -6.10
N ARG A 142 17.84 -10.06 -6.60
CA ARG A 142 18.73 -10.17 -7.76
C ARG A 142 20.11 -10.56 -7.24
N LEU A 143 20.40 -11.86 -7.26
CA LEU A 143 21.76 -12.38 -7.23
C LEU A 143 22.53 -11.66 -8.36
N GLN A 144 23.17 -10.53 -8.04
CA GLN A 144 24.31 -10.06 -8.80
C GLN A 144 25.36 -11.14 -8.60
N LEU A 145 25.36 -12.11 -9.52
CA LEU A 145 26.53 -12.94 -9.76
C LEU A 145 27.68 -11.95 -9.90
N PRO A 146 28.68 -11.99 -9.00
CA PRO A 146 29.80 -11.08 -9.09
C PRO A 146 30.44 -11.32 -10.46
N ASP A 147 30.50 -10.27 -11.28
CA ASP A 147 31.35 -10.29 -12.46
C ASP A 147 32.79 -10.31 -11.94
N VAL A 148 33.31 -11.52 -11.77
CA VAL A 148 34.68 -11.78 -11.33
C VAL A 148 35.60 -11.43 -12.49
N ARG A 149 35.91 -10.14 -12.62
CA ARG A 149 37.11 -9.67 -13.30
C ARG A 149 37.89 -8.73 -12.38
N HIS A 150 38.77 -9.37 -11.61
CA HIS A 150 40.04 -8.86 -11.11
C HIS A 150 40.03 -7.65 -10.16
N ARG A 151 40.39 -7.90 -8.90
CA ARG A 151 41.69 -7.41 -8.37
C ARG A 151 42.06 -8.12 -7.07
N ILE A 152 43.12 -8.91 -7.19
CA ILE A 152 43.88 -9.52 -6.11
C ILE A 152 44.54 -8.39 -5.32
N GLY A 153 44.24 -8.34 -4.03
CA GLY A 153 44.84 -7.44 -3.05
C GLY A 153 44.64 -8.07 -1.69
N GLU A 154 45.47 -9.06 -1.40
CA GLU A 154 45.50 -9.82 -0.16
C GLU A 154 45.75 -8.89 1.04
N GLN A 155 44.80 -8.88 1.99
CA GLN A 155 45.06 -8.48 3.37
C GLN A 155 44.75 -9.67 4.28
N PRO A 156 45.74 -10.20 5.02
CA PRO A 156 45.52 -11.26 5.99
C PRO A 156 45.05 -10.64 7.31
N GLY A 157 43.77 -10.79 7.63
CA GLY A 157 43.18 -10.30 8.87
C GLY A 157 42.11 -11.26 9.37
N PHE A 158 42.41 -11.94 10.48
CA PHE A 158 41.63 -13.01 11.10
C PHE A 158 40.18 -12.62 11.42
N GLY A 159 39.25 -13.44 10.92
CA GLY A 159 37.85 -13.43 11.27
C GLY A 159 37.08 -14.19 10.20
N ALA A 160 36.81 -15.47 10.43
CA ALA A 160 35.95 -16.27 9.56
C ALA A 160 34.60 -15.55 9.41
N ARG A 161 34.43 -14.82 8.31
CA ARG A 161 33.18 -14.17 7.94
C ARG A 161 32.18 -15.31 7.73
N ARG A 162 31.34 -15.59 8.74
CA ARG A 162 30.17 -16.44 8.53
C ARG A 162 29.32 -15.70 7.50
N ASN A 163 28.96 -16.38 6.42
CA ASN A 163 28.07 -15.88 5.39
C ASN A 163 26.66 -15.78 5.98
N PHE A 164 26.44 -14.73 6.78
CA PHE A 164 25.14 -14.39 7.34
C PHE A 164 24.54 -13.26 6.53
N SER A 165 23.38 -13.49 5.92
CA SER A 165 22.59 -12.50 5.21
C SER A 165 21.16 -12.56 5.74
N MET A 166 20.56 -11.41 6.00
CA MET A 166 19.19 -11.31 6.48
C MET A 166 18.50 -10.14 5.78
N SER A 167 17.35 -10.40 5.18
CA SER A 167 16.52 -9.40 4.50
C SER A 167 15.08 -9.52 5.00
N THR A 168 14.54 -8.41 5.50
CA THR A 168 13.14 -8.32 5.91
C THR A 168 12.42 -7.34 4.99
N VAL A 169 11.35 -7.79 4.35
CA VAL A 169 10.47 -6.96 3.51
C VAL A 169 9.11 -6.88 4.18
N ARG A 170 8.58 -5.66 4.34
CA ARG A 170 7.23 -5.43 4.84
C ARG A 170 6.38 -4.77 3.76
N ASN A 171 5.27 -5.41 3.41
CA ASN A 171 4.33 -4.86 2.42
C ASN A 171 2.90 -5.10 2.90
N ASN A 172 2.12 -4.03 3.08
CA ASN A 172 0.72 -4.09 3.52
C ASN A 172 0.48 -4.96 4.78
N GLY A 173 1.40 -4.88 5.75
CA GLY A 173 1.34 -5.66 6.99
C GLY A 173 1.88 -7.08 6.89
N ARG A 174 2.09 -7.63 5.68
CA ARG A 174 2.78 -8.91 5.48
C ARG A 174 4.29 -8.72 5.64
N GLU A 175 4.91 -9.56 6.45
CA GLU A 175 6.36 -9.57 6.69
C GLU A 175 6.97 -10.84 6.07
N GLU A 176 7.91 -10.67 5.14
CA GLU A 176 8.73 -11.74 4.58
C GLU A 176 10.18 -11.55 5.03
N MET A 177 10.74 -12.53 5.71
CA MET A 177 12.10 -12.54 6.21
C MET A 177 12.88 -13.67 5.56
N LYS A 178 13.90 -13.33 4.77
CA LYS A 178 14.84 -14.27 4.16
C LYS A 178 16.15 -14.24 4.92
N VAL A 179 16.61 -15.39 5.38
CA VAL A 179 17.86 -15.53 6.14
C VAL A 179 18.71 -16.61 5.49
N THR A 180 19.96 -16.27 5.22
CA THR A 180 21.02 -17.21 4.86
C THR A 180 22.02 -17.21 6.00
N ASP A 181 22.16 -18.32 6.72
CA ASP A 181 23.11 -18.49 7.82
C ASP A 181 24.04 -19.68 7.51
N GLY A 182 25.12 -19.40 6.76
CA GLY A 182 25.98 -20.44 6.20
C GLY A 182 25.26 -21.21 5.10
N ASP A 183 25.08 -22.51 5.31
CA ASP A 183 24.39 -23.41 4.36
C ASP A 183 22.88 -23.52 4.60
N LEU A 184 22.36 -22.81 5.61
CA LEU A 184 20.94 -22.81 5.96
C LEU A 184 20.25 -21.60 5.32
N GLU A 185 19.30 -21.85 4.44
CA GLU A 185 18.36 -20.85 3.93
C GLU A 185 17.02 -20.98 4.65
N VAL A 186 16.48 -19.87 5.14
CA VAL A 186 15.20 -19.80 5.84
C VAL A 186 14.37 -18.65 5.29
N VAL A 187 13.11 -18.91 4.96
CA VAL A 187 12.11 -17.92 4.56
C VAL A 187 10.95 -17.98 5.55
N ILE A 188 10.71 -16.89 6.27
CA ILE A 188 9.60 -16.75 7.22
C ILE A 188 8.63 -15.75 6.62
N ASN A 189 7.40 -16.20 6.36
CA ASN A 189 6.29 -15.37 5.91
C ASN A 189 5.28 -15.25 7.05
N LYS A 190 4.94 -14.01 7.41
CA LYS A 190 3.90 -13.70 8.37
C LYS A 190 2.86 -12.82 7.72
N ASP A 191 1.64 -13.32 7.69
CA ASP A 191 0.48 -12.55 7.29
C ASP A 191 -0.24 -12.01 8.54
N PRO A 192 -0.63 -10.73 8.60
CA PRO A 192 -1.30 -10.18 9.79
C PRO A 192 -2.63 -10.88 10.11
N ASN A 193 -3.27 -11.50 9.11
CA ASN A 193 -4.53 -12.22 9.28
C ASN A 193 -4.44 -13.70 8.83
N GLY A 194 -3.23 -14.22 8.62
CA GLY A 194 -3.02 -15.56 8.08
C GLY A 194 -1.93 -16.34 8.81
N PRO A 195 -1.72 -17.60 8.43
CA PRO A 195 -0.79 -18.47 9.12
C PRO A 195 0.66 -18.03 8.93
N ILE A 196 1.48 -18.31 9.94
CA ILE A 196 2.93 -18.23 9.86
C ILE A 196 3.42 -19.40 9.00
N GLN A 197 4.11 -19.09 7.90
CA GLN A 197 4.74 -20.09 7.04
C GLN A 197 6.26 -19.97 7.15
N VAL A 198 6.92 -21.08 7.47
CA VAL A 198 8.37 -21.17 7.59
C VAL A 198 8.87 -22.21 6.61
N GLU A 199 9.78 -21.80 5.74
CA GLU A 199 10.45 -22.68 4.80
C GLU A 199 11.94 -22.68 5.12
N TRP A 200 12.55 -23.85 5.20
CA TRP A 200 13.99 -23.94 5.42
C TRP A 200 14.64 -25.06 4.63
N GLN A 201 15.91 -24.87 4.30
CA GLN A 201 16.72 -25.82 3.55
C GLN A 201 18.15 -25.79 4.08
N ALA A 202 18.68 -26.93 4.50
CA ALA A 202 20.06 -27.06 4.98
C ALA A 202 20.93 -27.74 3.93
N GLY A 203 22.01 -27.08 3.49
CA GLY A 203 23.11 -27.70 2.73
C GLY A 203 22.69 -28.38 1.43
N GLY A 204 21.70 -27.83 0.72
CA GLY A 204 21.18 -28.42 -0.53
C GLY A 204 20.27 -29.64 -0.32
N GLY A 205 19.85 -29.93 0.91
CA GLY A 205 18.83 -30.95 1.20
C GLY A 205 17.45 -30.59 0.68
N GLU A 206 16.45 -31.44 0.95
CA GLU A 206 15.07 -31.13 0.58
C GLU A 206 14.53 -29.94 1.38
N LYS A 207 13.76 -29.09 0.69
CA LYS A 207 13.11 -27.92 1.29
C LYS A 207 11.99 -28.39 2.20
N GLN A 208 12.06 -28.03 3.48
CA GLN A 208 11.02 -28.31 4.47
C GLN A 208 10.14 -27.08 4.64
N THR A 209 8.83 -27.30 4.77
CA THR A 209 7.84 -26.23 4.97
C THR A 209 6.95 -26.58 6.15
N ALA A 210 6.75 -25.63 7.05
CA ALA A 210 5.81 -25.70 8.16
C ALA A 210 4.83 -24.53 8.09
N LYS A 211 3.58 -24.77 8.49
CA LYS A 211 2.52 -23.75 8.57
C LYS A 211 1.78 -23.91 9.88
N ALA A 212 1.46 -22.80 10.53
CA ALA A 212 0.63 -22.78 11.73
C ALA A 212 -0.06 -21.42 11.85
N ASP A 213 -1.22 -21.36 12.50
CA ASP A 213 -1.97 -20.09 12.64
C ASP A 213 -1.24 -19.10 13.55
N ASP A 214 -0.53 -19.60 14.57
CA ASP A 214 0.28 -18.80 15.46
C ASP A 214 1.60 -19.50 15.87
N LEU A 215 2.44 -18.78 16.61
CA LEU A 215 3.73 -19.28 17.07
C LEU A 215 3.59 -20.42 18.10
N GLN A 216 2.50 -20.46 18.87
CA GLN A 216 2.28 -21.52 19.85
C GLN A 216 1.96 -22.84 19.14
N GLN A 217 1.03 -22.83 18.18
CA GLN A 217 0.74 -23.98 17.34
C GLN A 217 1.98 -24.44 16.57
N LEU A 218 2.78 -23.49 16.05
CA LEU A 218 4.04 -23.83 15.38
C LEU A 218 5.03 -24.56 16.32
N ARG A 219 5.09 -24.20 17.61
CA ARG A 219 5.93 -24.89 18.60
C ARG A 219 5.46 -26.31 18.89
N GLU A 220 4.15 -26.52 18.91
CA GLU A 220 3.52 -27.81 19.21
C GLU A 220 3.66 -28.78 18.02
N GLU A 221 3.37 -28.32 16.81
CA GLU A 221 3.36 -29.15 15.59
C GLU A 221 4.75 -29.25 14.93
N HIS A 222 5.52 -28.15 14.96
CA HIS A 222 6.79 -28.02 14.22
C HIS A 222 7.87 -27.31 15.06
N PRO A 223 8.37 -27.94 16.14
CA PRO A 223 9.29 -27.31 17.09
C PRO A 223 10.60 -26.80 16.46
N GLU A 224 11.04 -27.39 15.34
CA GLU A 224 12.22 -26.91 14.61
C GLU A 224 11.95 -25.60 13.86
N ALA A 225 10.79 -25.47 13.20
CA ALA A 225 10.37 -24.25 12.53
C ALA A 225 10.19 -23.09 13.53
N ALA A 226 9.57 -23.37 14.67
CA ALA A 226 9.39 -22.38 15.73
C ALA A 226 10.73 -21.83 16.26
N LYS A 227 11.74 -22.71 16.46
CA LYS A 227 13.09 -22.28 16.86
C LYS A 227 13.74 -21.35 15.84
N LEU A 228 13.54 -21.60 14.54
CA LEU A 228 14.08 -20.73 13.48
C LEU A 228 13.42 -19.35 13.51
N VAL A 229 12.10 -19.31 13.68
CA VAL A 229 11.34 -18.05 13.81
C VAL A 229 11.85 -17.25 15.01
N GLU A 230 11.92 -17.87 16.19
CA GLU A 230 12.41 -17.20 17.40
C GLU A 230 13.86 -16.71 17.27
N LYS A 231 14.74 -17.56 16.71
CA LYS A 231 16.16 -17.24 16.51
C LYS A 231 16.32 -15.98 15.65
N TYR A 232 15.57 -15.88 14.56
CA TYR A 232 15.74 -14.78 13.60
C TYR A 232 14.86 -13.57 13.89
N GLU A 233 13.72 -13.73 14.57
CA GLU A 233 12.99 -12.59 15.13
C GLU A 233 13.82 -11.87 16.18
N ALA A 234 14.36 -12.60 17.16
CA ALA A 234 15.20 -12.01 18.21
C ALA A 234 16.42 -11.27 17.62
N ARG A 235 16.94 -11.76 16.49
CA ARG A 235 18.10 -11.18 15.82
C ARG A 235 17.76 -10.02 14.88
N GLY A 236 16.65 -10.10 14.14
CA GLY A 236 16.19 -9.05 13.23
C GLY A 236 15.77 -7.78 13.96
N LEU A 237 15.15 -7.99 15.12
CA LEU A 237 14.85 -6.94 16.08
C LEU A 237 16.14 -6.22 16.55
N GLY A 238 17.23 -6.95 16.82
CA GLY A 238 18.51 -6.35 17.21
C GLY A 238 19.33 -5.70 16.07
N ALA A 239 19.15 -6.13 14.82
CA ALA A 239 19.99 -5.70 13.69
C ALA A 239 19.43 -4.48 12.92
N LEU A 240 18.12 -4.22 12.99
CA LEU A 240 17.47 -3.08 12.32
C LEU A 240 16.88 -2.05 13.31
N GLY A 241 17.05 -2.27 14.62
CA GLY A 241 16.46 -1.49 15.71
C GLY A 241 17.31 -0.31 16.21
N GLY A 242 17.71 0.57 15.29
CA GLY A 242 17.98 1.99 15.62
C GLY A 242 16.72 2.87 15.51
N GLY A 243 15.55 2.26 15.29
CA GLY A 243 14.27 2.95 15.18
C GLY A 243 13.28 2.41 16.20
N MET A 244 12.93 3.24 17.18
CA MET A 244 11.77 3.05 18.03
C MET A 244 10.53 2.86 17.15
N ILE A 245 9.72 1.84 17.42
CA ILE A 245 8.25 1.83 17.37
C ILE A 245 7.75 0.42 17.72
N GLY A 246 7.03 0.35 18.84
CA GLY A 246 5.86 -0.52 19.06
C GLY A 246 6.05 -2.03 18.95
N ASP A 247 6.63 -2.66 19.97
CA ASP A 247 5.97 -3.68 20.81
C ASP A 247 7.04 -4.45 21.61
N ASN A 248 7.07 -4.17 22.90
CA ASN A 248 8.16 -4.53 23.82
C ASN A 248 8.09 -6.01 24.25
N ARG A 249 8.77 -6.90 23.48
CA ARG A 249 9.26 -8.20 23.98
C ARG A 249 10.78 -8.35 23.91
N PHE A 250 11.51 -7.23 23.85
CA PHE A 250 12.95 -7.25 24.07
C PHE A 250 13.28 -7.40 25.55
N PHE A 251 14.28 -8.23 25.83
CA PHE A 251 14.74 -8.67 27.15
C PHE A 251 13.99 -9.87 27.76
N ALA A 252 13.94 -10.99 27.04
CA ALA A 252 14.18 -12.26 27.72
C ALA A 252 15.70 -12.35 28.03
N PRO A 253 16.11 -12.62 29.28
CA PRO A 253 17.53 -12.69 29.62
C PRO A 253 18.15 -13.85 28.84
N MET A 254 19.09 -13.56 27.94
CA MET A 254 19.98 -14.58 27.40
C MET A 254 20.79 -15.14 28.58
N ARG A 255 20.37 -16.31 29.09
CA ARG A 255 21.20 -17.14 29.97
C ARG A 255 22.34 -17.73 29.13
N MET A 256 23.37 -16.91 28.90
CA MET A 256 24.70 -17.43 28.58
C MET A 256 25.11 -18.33 29.75
N GLY A 257 25.38 -19.60 29.47
CA GLY A 257 25.63 -20.61 30.48
C GLY A 257 26.71 -20.20 31.49
N GLY A 258 26.32 -20.14 32.76
CA GLY A 258 27.20 -20.40 33.91
C GLY A 258 28.16 -19.29 34.37
N LEU A 259 28.14 -18.08 33.81
CA LEU A 259 28.99 -16.98 34.29
C LEU A 259 28.17 -15.94 35.06
N PRO A 260 28.63 -15.48 36.24
CA PRO A 260 27.93 -14.46 37.03
C PRO A 260 27.86 -13.15 36.24
N ILE A 261 26.65 -12.58 36.15
CA ILE A 261 26.39 -11.32 35.46
C ILE A 261 27.14 -10.20 36.19
N PRO A 262 27.97 -9.39 35.51
CA PRO A 262 28.64 -8.26 36.13
C PRO A 262 27.63 -7.22 36.63
N GLN A 263 27.83 -6.73 37.86
CA GLN A 263 26.98 -5.74 38.55
C GLN A 263 26.48 -4.54 37.71
N PRO A 264 27.26 -3.89 36.83
CA PRO A 264 26.77 -2.75 36.05
C PRO A 264 25.59 -3.05 35.11
N MET A 265 25.34 -4.33 34.76
CA MET A 265 24.15 -4.67 33.97
C MET A 265 22.85 -4.67 34.79
N MET A 266 22.91 -4.92 36.11
CA MET A 266 21.71 -4.91 36.96
C MET A 266 21.14 -3.49 37.12
N GLU A 267 22.01 -2.48 37.26
CA GLU A 267 21.59 -1.08 37.34
C GLU A 267 20.91 -0.61 36.03
N MET A 268 21.40 -1.11 34.90
CA MET A 268 20.85 -0.79 33.59
C MET A 268 19.47 -1.44 33.39
N ASP A 269 19.28 -2.68 33.85
CA ASP A 269 17.97 -3.35 33.84
C ASP A 269 16.94 -2.62 34.70
N GLU A 270 17.32 -2.16 35.89
CA GLU A 270 16.45 -1.34 36.75
C GLU A 270 16.10 0.01 36.11
N HIS A 271 17.04 0.63 35.41
CA HIS A 271 16.80 1.87 34.67
C HIS A 271 15.78 1.65 33.53
N PHE A 272 15.95 0.58 32.73
CA PHE A 272 14.98 0.26 31.68
C PHE A 272 13.62 -0.19 32.23
N ALA A 273 13.58 -0.86 33.38
CA ALA A 273 12.33 -1.17 34.06
C ALA A 273 11.56 0.09 34.46
N ARG A 274 12.25 1.10 35.03
CA ARG A 274 11.66 2.41 35.34
C ARG A 274 11.14 3.12 34.10
N MET A 275 11.94 3.17 33.03
CA MET A 275 11.55 3.81 31.77
C MET A 275 10.32 3.14 31.14
N ARG A 276 10.21 1.81 31.20
CA ARG A 276 9.02 1.08 30.71
C ARG A 276 7.78 1.39 31.54
N ALA A 277 7.91 1.43 32.87
CA ALA A 277 6.81 1.78 33.76
C ALA A 277 6.33 3.22 33.53
N GLU A 278 7.26 4.16 33.29
CA GLU A 278 6.93 5.54 32.93
C GLU A 278 6.24 5.65 31.56
N HIS A 279 6.75 4.94 30.55
CA HIS A 279 6.13 4.91 29.22
C HIS A 279 4.71 4.33 29.25
N GLN A 280 4.50 3.24 30.01
CA GLN A 280 3.16 2.66 30.19
C GLN A 280 2.20 3.65 30.83
N ARG A 281 2.62 4.32 31.92
CA ARG A 281 1.81 5.38 32.56
C ARG A 281 1.48 6.52 31.60
N MET A 282 2.43 6.91 30.75
CA MET A 282 2.20 7.96 29.75
C MET A 282 1.16 7.54 28.69
N VAL A 283 1.24 6.30 28.19
CA VAL A 283 0.26 5.77 27.22
C VAL A 283 -1.13 5.65 27.85
N GLU A 284 -1.22 5.17 29.08
CA GLU A 284 -2.48 5.12 29.84
C GLU A 284 -3.06 6.52 30.06
N GLN A 285 -2.23 7.51 30.40
CA GLN A 285 -2.66 8.91 30.51
C GLN A 285 -3.18 9.45 29.18
N MET A 286 -2.48 9.21 28.06
CA MET A 286 -2.95 9.64 26.73
C MET A 286 -4.29 9.00 26.37
N ARG A 287 -4.48 7.72 26.69
CA ARG A 287 -5.73 7.01 26.42
C ARG A 287 -6.87 7.54 27.28
N ALA A 288 -6.64 7.74 28.58
CA ALA A 288 -7.61 8.33 29.49
C ALA A 288 -8.00 9.76 29.04
N GLN A 289 -7.02 10.58 28.66
CA GLN A 289 -7.27 11.93 28.15
C GLN A 289 -8.06 11.91 26.83
N HIS A 290 -7.78 10.96 25.95
CA HIS A 290 -8.53 10.79 24.71
C HIS A 290 -9.98 10.37 24.98
N GLU A 291 -10.19 9.43 25.91
CA GLU A 291 -11.53 8.99 26.33
C GLU A 291 -12.31 10.13 27.00
N GLU A 292 -11.68 10.91 27.87
CA GLU A 292 -12.28 12.12 28.48
C GLU A 292 -12.68 13.13 27.41
N ARG A 293 -11.80 13.43 26.45
CA ARG A 293 -12.12 14.33 25.33
C ARG A 293 -13.28 13.80 24.50
N MET A 294 -13.35 12.49 24.24
CA MET A 294 -14.46 11.87 23.53
C MET A 294 -15.77 11.96 24.33
N GLN A 295 -15.72 11.79 25.64
CA GLN A 295 -16.89 11.95 26.52
C GLN A 295 -17.33 13.42 26.59
N GLU A 296 -16.39 14.35 26.69
CA GLU A 296 -16.67 15.79 26.68
C GLU A 296 -17.30 16.20 25.35
N MET A 297 -16.76 15.74 24.22
CA MET A 297 -17.39 15.94 22.91
C MET A 297 -18.80 15.36 22.84
N ARG A 298 -19.06 14.18 23.44
CA ARG A 298 -20.41 13.61 23.52
C ARG A 298 -21.36 14.41 24.42
N ARG A 299 -20.85 15.02 25.50
CA ARG A 299 -21.65 15.88 26.41
C ARG A 299 -21.98 17.23 25.78
N LEU A 300 -21.02 17.81 25.06
CA LEU A 300 -21.18 19.08 24.37
C LEU A 300 -21.91 18.95 23.04
N ALA A 301 -21.95 17.74 22.46
CA ALA A 301 -22.77 17.46 21.30
C ALA A 301 -24.23 17.75 21.67
N PRO A 302 -24.91 18.68 20.97
CA PRO A 302 -26.31 18.93 21.22
C PRO A 302 -27.07 17.60 21.04
N PRO A 303 -28.10 17.32 21.87
CA PRO A 303 -28.94 16.16 21.66
C PRO A 303 -29.42 16.20 20.22
N VAL A 304 -29.10 15.16 19.45
CA VAL A 304 -29.50 15.06 18.05
C VAL A 304 -31.02 15.15 18.07
N ALA A 305 -31.56 16.25 17.55
CA ALA A 305 -33.00 16.45 17.54
C ALA A 305 -33.64 15.25 16.83
N PRO A 306 -34.63 14.59 17.45
CA PRO A 306 -35.29 13.45 16.83
C PRO A 306 -35.83 13.89 15.47
N GLY A 307 -35.31 13.29 14.39
CA GLY A 307 -35.67 13.60 13.01
C GLY A 307 -34.56 14.18 12.14
N ILE A 308 -33.44 14.66 12.70
CA ILE A 308 -32.28 15.06 11.88
C ILE A 308 -31.41 13.82 11.65
N ARG A 309 -31.58 13.19 10.48
CA ARG A 309 -30.71 12.07 10.07
C ARG A 309 -29.28 12.62 9.97
N PRO A 310 -28.29 11.97 10.60
CA PRO A 310 -26.90 12.40 10.46
C PRO A 310 -26.54 12.44 8.97
N PRO A 311 -25.90 13.50 8.46
CA PRO A 311 -25.46 13.57 7.05
C PRO A 311 -24.52 12.43 6.68
N GLN A 312 -23.93 11.77 7.67
CA GLN A 312 -23.12 10.57 7.52
C GLN A 312 -23.94 9.37 7.02
N ILE A 313 -25.20 9.19 7.47
CA ILE A 313 -26.07 8.09 7.00
C ILE A 313 -26.45 8.31 5.53
N GLU A 314 -26.70 9.56 5.13
CA GLU A 314 -27.00 9.88 3.72
C GLU A 314 -25.78 9.67 2.81
N ARG A 315 -24.58 10.04 3.26
CA ARG A 315 -23.34 9.74 2.53
C ARG A 315 -23.09 8.24 2.39
N LEU A 316 -23.32 7.47 3.47
CA LEU A 316 -23.22 6.01 3.44
C LEU A 316 -24.23 5.40 2.46
N ARG A 317 -25.50 5.83 2.49
CA ARG A 317 -26.52 5.40 1.52
C ARG A 317 -26.10 5.73 0.09
N ALA A 318 -25.68 6.97 -0.17
CA ALA A 318 -25.24 7.39 -1.50
C ALA A 318 -24.06 6.56 -2.01
N SER A 319 -23.09 6.26 -1.14
CA SER A 319 -21.95 5.40 -1.47
C SER A 319 -22.38 3.97 -1.81
N THR A 320 -23.30 3.38 -1.02
CA THR A 320 -23.82 2.03 -1.29
C THR A 320 -24.63 1.98 -2.60
N GLU A 321 -25.41 3.02 -2.90
CA GLU A 321 -26.16 3.14 -4.16
C GLU A 321 -25.23 3.23 -5.37
N GLN A 322 -24.18 4.04 -5.29
CA GLN A 322 -23.16 4.15 -6.35
C GLN A 322 -22.45 2.83 -6.61
N LEU A 323 -22.11 2.07 -5.56
CA LEU A 323 -21.51 0.75 -5.72
C LEU A 323 -22.47 -0.24 -6.37
N ARG A 324 -23.76 -0.22 -6.01
CA ARG A 324 -24.80 -1.03 -6.69
C ARG A 324 -24.94 -0.70 -8.16
N GLN A 325 -24.96 0.58 -8.54
CA GLN A 325 -25.02 0.98 -9.95
C GLN A 325 -23.81 0.48 -10.74
N ARG A 326 -22.62 0.44 -10.13
CA ARG A 326 -21.44 -0.16 -10.76
C ARG A 326 -21.59 -1.66 -10.99
N VAL A 327 -22.24 -2.37 -10.05
CA VAL A 327 -22.57 -3.81 -10.20
C VAL A 327 -23.55 -4.04 -11.34
N GLU A 328 -24.62 -3.27 -11.42
CA GLU A 328 -25.60 -3.38 -12.51
C GLU A 328 -24.98 -3.10 -13.89
N ASN A 329 -24.00 -2.20 -13.94
CA ASN A 329 -23.25 -1.90 -15.15
C ASN A 329 -22.15 -2.92 -15.49
N GLY A 330 -22.02 -4.01 -14.72
CA GLY A 330 -21.06 -5.08 -14.97
C GLY A 330 -19.59 -4.70 -14.75
N GLN A 331 -19.32 -3.65 -13.96
CA GLN A 331 -17.98 -3.06 -13.81
C GLN A 331 -17.24 -3.51 -12.54
N VAL A 332 -17.54 -4.68 -11.98
CA VAL A 332 -17.04 -5.03 -10.63
C VAL A 332 -16.78 -6.51 -10.42
N ASP A 333 -15.82 -6.75 -9.55
CA ASP A 333 -15.32 -8.04 -9.09
C ASP A 333 -16.03 -8.51 -7.80
N GLU A 334 -15.80 -9.76 -7.45
CA GLU A 334 -16.41 -10.43 -6.28
C GLU A 334 -16.10 -9.71 -4.95
N ALA A 335 -14.92 -9.07 -4.86
CA ALA A 335 -14.51 -8.26 -3.71
C ALA A 335 -15.42 -7.04 -3.49
N THR A 336 -15.88 -6.40 -4.56
CA THR A 336 -16.77 -5.24 -4.44
C THR A 336 -18.18 -5.64 -4.00
N GLN A 337 -18.63 -6.84 -4.36
CA GLN A 337 -19.91 -7.38 -3.91
C GLN A 337 -19.90 -7.64 -2.38
N ALA A 338 -18.81 -8.19 -1.85
CA ALA A 338 -18.64 -8.39 -0.40
C ALA A 338 -18.63 -7.05 0.39
N GLU A 339 -18.01 -6.00 -0.17
CA GLU A 339 -17.99 -4.69 0.48
C GLU A 339 -19.39 -4.04 0.48
N ILE A 340 -20.19 -4.22 -0.57
CA ILE A 340 -21.61 -3.77 -0.60
C ILE A 340 -22.40 -4.43 0.53
N GLU A 341 -22.28 -5.74 0.73
CA GLU A 341 -22.97 -6.46 1.80
C GLU A 341 -22.51 -6.01 3.20
N ARG A 342 -21.22 -5.70 3.36
CA ARG A 342 -20.68 -5.16 4.61
C ARG A 342 -21.26 -3.78 4.91
N LEU A 343 -21.28 -2.89 3.93
CA LEU A 343 -21.83 -1.54 4.08
C LEU A 343 -23.33 -1.57 4.38
N GLN A 344 -24.08 -2.49 3.77
CA GLN A 344 -25.49 -2.70 4.08
C GLN A 344 -25.71 -3.10 5.54
N ARG A 345 -24.94 -4.06 6.07
CA ARG A 345 -25.02 -4.46 7.49
C ARG A 345 -24.79 -3.29 8.44
N VAL A 346 -23.76 -2.48 8.20
CA VAL A 346 -23.47 -1.29 9.02
C VAL A 346 -24.63 -0.30 8.95
N LEU A 347 -25.23 -0.13 7.78
CA LEU A 347 -26.33 0.80 7.58
C LEU A 347 -27.59 0.35 8.32
N ASP A 348 -27.88 -0.95 8.34
CA ASP A 348 -28.98 -1.55 9.10
C ASP A 348 -28.77 -1.43 10.62
N GLU A 349 -27.55 -1.66 11.11
CA GLU A 349 -27.20 -1.46 12.52
C GLU A 349 -27.41 -0.01 12.96
N LEU A 350 -26.97 0.96 12.15
CA LEU A 350 -27.18 2.38 12.42
C LEU A 350 -28.67 2.73 12.40
N GLN A 351 -29.45 2.21 11.45
CA GLN A 351 -30.89 2.43 11.43
C GLN A 351 -31.59 1.88 12.67
N LEU A 352 -31.19 0.70 13.16
CA LEU A 352 -31.70 0.12 14.40
C LEU A 352 -31.35 0.97 15.64
N GLN A 353 -30.16 1.57 15.67
CA GLN A 353 -29.72 2.44 16.77
C GLN A 353 -30.45 3.79 16.80
N PHE A 354 -30.73 4.38 15.63
CA PHE A 354 -31.38 5.70 15.52
C PHE A 354 -32.90 5.65 15.33
N GLY A 355 -33.47 4.46 15.08
CA GLY A 355 -34.90 4.24 14.89
C GLY A 355 -35.68 3.92 16.18
N ARG A 356 -34.99 3.76 17.31
CA ARG A 356 -35.57 3.71 18.67
C ARG A 356 -35.41 5.07 19.32
#